data_AF-A0ABD6CM48-F1
#
_entry.id   AF-A0ABD6CM48-F1
#
_cell.length_a   1.000
_cell.length_b   1.000
_cell.length_c   1.000
_cell.angle_alpha   90.00
_cell.angle_beta   90.00
_cell.angle_gamma   90.00
#
_symmetry.space_group_name_H-M   'P 1'
#
loop_
_entity.id
_entity.type
_entity.pdbx_description
1 polymer ?
#
loop_
_entity_poly.entity_id
_entity_poly.type
_entity_poly.pdbx_seq_one_letter_code
_entity_poly.pdbx_strand_id
1 'polypeptide(L)' 'MTEGFNVVHPETVPKEQFNTCETSVRKLTERLEASELRVNQVLVEPGEVTASQW' A
#
# COMPACT_ATOMS: atom_id res chain seq x y z
N MET A 1 -0.34 -13.90 25.04
CA MET A 1 0.06 -13.23 23.78
C MET A 1 1.32 -13.93 23.31
N THR A 2 1.23 -14.85 22.36
CA THR A 2 2.41 -15.22 21.58
C THR A 2 2.70 -14.01 20.70
N GLU A 3 3.80 -13.32 20.97
CA GLU A 3 4.29 -12.19 20.17
C GLU A 3 4.63 -12.72 18.77
N GLY A 4 3.63 -12.75 17.90
CA GLY A 4 3.75 -13.20 16.52
C GLY A 4 3.67 -12.00 15.60
N PHE A 5 4.57 -11.93 14.63
CA PHE A 5 4.44 -10.98 13.53
C PHE A 5 3.36 -11.46 12.57
N ASN A 6 2.46 -10.57 12.16
CA ASN A 6 1.54 -10.83 11.05
C ASN A 6 2.26 -10.53 9.72
N VAL A 7 2.55 -11.57 8.94
CA VAL A 7 3.26 -11.45 7.66
C VAL A 7 2.25 -11.41 6.53
N VAL A 8 2.18 -10.27 5.83
CA VAL A 8 1.27 -10.06 4.69
C VAL A 8 2.05 -10.12 3.39
N HIS A 9 1.62 -10.98 2.46
CA HIS A 9 2.15 -10.97 1.10
C HIS A 9 1.45 -9.89 0.27
N PRO A 10 2.13 -8.83 -0.19
CA PRO A 10 1.48 -7.66 -0.79
C PRO A 10 0.63 -8.01 -2.03
N GLU A 11 1.04 -8.98 -2.83
CA GLU A 11 0.30 -9.36 -4.04
C GLU A 11 -1.09 -9.94 -3.79
N THR A 12 -1.35 -10.43 -2.58
CA THR A 12 -2.66 -10.96 -2.16
C THR A 12 -3.66 -9.86 -1.79
N VAL A 13 -3.22 -8.60 -1.75
CA VAL A 13 -4.05 -7.43 -1.49
C VAL A 13 -4.44 -6.79 -2.81
N PRO A 14 -5.73 -6.59 -3.15
CA PRO A 14 -6.13 -5.99 -4.42
C PRO A 14 -5.42 -4.66 -4.70
N LYS A 15 -5.09 -4.42 -5.97
CA LYS A 15 -4.66 -3.10 -6.43
C LYS A 15 -5.89 -2.20 -6.56
N GLU A 16 -5.74 -0.97 -6.11
CA GLU A 16 -6.65 0.13 -6.37
C GLU A 16 -5.91 1.19 -7.20
N GLN A 17 -6.63 2.11 -7.82
CA GLN A 17 -6.04 3.25 -8.52
C GLN A 17 -6.35 4.52 -7.74
N PHE A 18 -5.38 5.44 -7.66
CA PHE A 18 -5.70 6.76 -7.14
C PHE A 18 -6.56 7.50 -8.17
N ASN A 19 -7.60 8.21 -7.70
CA ASN A 19 -8.49 8.97 -8.60
C ASN A 19 -7.76 10.07 -9.40
N THR A 20 -6.54 10.42 -9.02
CA THR A 20 -5.79 11.58 -9.51
C THR A 20 -4.59 11.21 -10.41
N CYS A 21 -4.24 9.93 -10.56
CA CYS A 21 -3.13 9.51 -11.41
C CYS A 21 -3.23 8.04 -11.84
N GLU A 22 -2.46 7.66 -12.85
CA GLU A 22 -2.43 6.29 -13.39
C GLU A 22 -1.85 5.27 -12.39
N THR A 23 -1.11 5.76 -11.39
CA THR A 23 -0.44 4.97 -10.36
C THR A 23 -1.38 4.03 -9.60
N SER A 24 -1.00 2.76 -9.56
CA SER A 24 -1.70 1.73 -8.77
C SER A 24 -1.19 1.72 -7.31
N VAL A 25 -2.08 1.43 -6.35
CA VAL A 25 -1.77 1.34 -4.92
C VAL A 25 -2.35 0.07 -4.32
N ARG A 26 -1.64 -0.53 -3.35
CA ARG A 26 -2.19 -1.53 -2.44
C ARG A 26 -2.23 -0.97 -1.03
N LYS A 27 -3.42 -0.97 -0.41
CA LYS A 27 -3.60 -0.51 0.97
C LYS A 27 -3.24 -1.62 1.95
N LEU A 28 -2.14 -1.46 2.68
CA LEU A 28 -1.61 -2.49 3.57
C LEU A 28 -1.91 -2.23 5.06
N THR A 29 -2.27 -0.99 5.40
CA THR A 29 -2.47 -0.53 6.79
C THR A 29 -3.36 -1.47 7.59
N GLU A 30 -4.56 -1.76 7.09
CA GLU A 30 -5.52 -2.64 7.78
C GLU A 30 -5.03 -4.09 7.85
N ARG A 31 -4.41 -4.60 6.78
CA ARG A 31 -3.91 -5.98 6.71
C ARG A 31 -2.73 -6.22 7.66
N LEU A 32 -1.91 -5.18 7.88
CA LEU A 32 -0.78 -5.19 8.80
C LEU A 32 -1.19 -4.83 10.24
N GLU A 33 -2.47 -4.49 10.47
CA GLU A 33 -2.97 -4.01 11.76
C GLU A 33 -2.19 -2.79 12.28
N ALA A 34 -1.67 -1.97 11.36
CA ALA A 34 -0.88 -0.80 11.68
C ALA A 34 -1.79 0.30 12.25
N SER A 35 -1.51 0.73 13.49
CA SER A 35 -2.31 1.72 14.22
C SER A 35 -1.66 3.11 14.25
N GLU A 36 -0.33 3.18 14.29
CA GLU A 36 0.40 4.45 14.41
C GLU A 36 0.71 5.11 13.07
N LEU A 37 0.80 4.31 11.99
CA LEU A 37 1.26 4.75 10.69
C LEU A 37 0.41 4.14 9.58
N ARG A 38 0.15 4.94 8.53
CA ARG A 38 -0.47 4.46 7.30
C ARG A 38 0.59 3.85 6.40
N VAL A 39 0.43 2.57 6.07
CA VAL A 39 1.30 1.83 5.15
C VAL A 39 0.52 1.48 3.88
N ASN A 40 1.06 1.92 2.75
CA ASN A 40 0.58 1.59 1.42
C ASN A 40 1.77 1.20 0.54
N GLN A 41 1.56 0.27 -0.39
CA GLN A 41 2.51 0.01 -1.47
C GLN A 41 2.04 0.77 -2.71
N VAL A 42 2.89 1.65 -3.24
CA VAL A 42 2.63 2.33 -4.50
C VAL A 42 3.40 1.60 -5.61
N LEU A 43 2.73 1.24 -6.69
CA LEU A 43 3.32 0.62 -7.86
C LEU A 43 3.45 1.67 -8.95
N VAL A 44 4.69 1.91 -9.38
CA VAL A 44 5.05 2.91 -10.37
C VAL A 44 5.66 2.19 -11.55
N GLU A 45 5.02 2.28 -12.71
CA GLU A 45 5.54 1.74 -13.95
C GLU A 45 6.63 2.66 -14.54
N PRO A 46 7.54 2.14 -15.39
CA PRO A 46 8.57 2.97 -16.01
C PRO A 46 7.99 4.18 -16.75
N GLY A 47 8.40 5.38 -16.35
CA GLY A 47 7.92 6.64 -16.92
C GLY A 47 6.74 7.27 -16.18
N GLU A 48 6.10 6.56 -15.24
CA GLU A 48 5.10 7.15 -14.36
C GLU A 48 5.76 8.06 -13.32
N VAL A 49 5.10 9.19 -13.03
CA VAL A 49 5.51 10.14 -12.01
C VAL A 49 4.39 10.24 -10.99
N THR A 50 4.71 9.94 -9.73
CA THR A 50 3.80 10.24 -8.64
C THR A 50 3.92 11.72 -8.30
N ALA A 51 2.87 12.50 -8.51
CA ALA A 51 2.82 13.86 -8.01
C ALA A 51 2.78 13.82 -6.46
N SER A 52 3.74 14.48 -5.80
CA SER A 52 3.74 14.64 -4.35
C SER A 52 2.59 15.56 -3.93
N GLN A 53 1.43 14.99 -3.65
CA GLN A 53 0.39 15.58 -2.82
C GLN A 53 0.21 14.65 -1.61
N TRP A 54 1.08 14.81 -0.61
CA TRP A 54 0.95 14.16 0.69
C TRP A 54 0.35 15.15 1.68
#